data_AF-A0A948PIF9-F1
#
_entry.id   AF-A0A948PIF9-F1
#
_cell.length_a   1.000
_cell.length_b   1.000
_cell.length_c   1.000
_cell.angle_alpha   90.00
_cell.angle_beta   90.00
_cell.angle_gamma   90.00
#
_symmetry.space_group_name_H-M   'P 1'
#
loop_
_entity.id
_entity.type
_entity.pdbx_description
1 polymer ?
#
loop_
_entity_poly.entity_id
_entity_poly.type
_entity_poly.pdbx_seq_one_letter_code
_entity_poly.pdbx_strand_id
1 'polypeptide(L)'
;MILAHSIIGITLGNYFGYFGFILLGSILPDIDHLFVILKNRIFSWRKIIDSMRFENRYKISYKTKYVHSLFGAVIISTPVLFFDFTGGLYFFTGYSLHLIIDWVDIDNKQYLYPFKITFQGVLPISSKTEIVFTLALFVLMVLSFYR
;
A
#
# COMPACT_ATOMS: atom_id res chain seq x y z
N MET A 1 4.20 0.58 -6.73
CA MET A 1 4.79 -0.45 -5.85
C MET A 1 3.85 -1.62 -5.47
N ILE A 2 2.84 -1.96 -6.27
CA ILE A 2 1.72 -2.86 -5.88
C ILE A 2 2.15 -4.19 -5.21
N LEU A 3 3.22 -4.82 -5.70
CA LEU A 3 3.68 -6.10 -5.13
C LEU A 3 4.50 -5.92 -3.85
N ALA A 4 5.17 -4.78 -3.67
CA ALA A 4 6.05 -4.52 -2.53
C ALA A 4 5.28 -4.53 -1.20
N HIS A 5 4.04 -4.02 -1.20
CA HIS A 5 3.19 -3.99 0.00
C HIS A 5 2.85 -5.40 0.48
N SER A 6 2.40 -6.26 -0.44
CA SER A 6 2.10 -7.66 -0.15
C SER A 6 3.35 -8.43 0.30
N ILE A 7 4.49 -8.21 -0.36
CA ILE A 7 5.76 -8.85 0.00
C ILE A 7 6.19 -8.47 1.42
N ILE A 8 6.11 -7.20 1.78
CA ILE A 8 6.44 -6.74 3.14
C ILE A 8 5.45 -7.30 4.16
N GLY A 9 4.15 -7.31 3.84
CA GLY A 9 3.12 -7.94 4.67
C GLY A 9 3.40 -9.40 4.97
N ILE A 10 3.72 -10.19 3.94
CA ILE A 10 4.07 -11.62 4.07
C ILE A 10 5.34 -11.79 4.91
N THR A 11 6.39 -11.02 4.60
CA THR A 11 7.70 -11.13 5.26
C THR A 11 7.57 -10.87 6.77
N LEU A 12 6.92 -9.77 7.14
CA LEU A 12 6.74 -9.39 8.54
C LEU A 12 5.71 -10.25 9.24
N GLY A 13 4.64 -10.65 8.53
CA GLY A 13 3.66 -11.61 9.00
C GLY A 13 4.30 -12.92 9.45
N ASN A 14 5.22 -13.45 8.63
CA ASN A 14 5.95 -14.66 8.94
C ASN A 14 6.92 -14.46 10.11
N TYR A 15 7.62 -13.32 10.18
CA TYR A 15 8.58 -13.05 11.24
C TYR A 15 7.95 -12.82 12.62
N PHE A 16 6.82 -12.11 12.69
CA PHE A 16 6.18 -11.73 13.95
C PHE A 16 5.05 -12.67 14.41
N GLY A 17 4.59 -13.59 13.56
CA GLY A 17 3.55 -14.57 13.90
C GLY A 17 2.10 -14.06 13.79
N TYR A 18 1.88 -12.76 13.57
CA TYR A 18 0.54 -12.16 13.36
C TYR A 18 0.21 -12.02 11.87
N PHE A 19 0.43 -13.11 11.12
CA PHE A 19 0.43 -13.12 9.66
C PHE A 19 -0.82 -12.47 9.05
N GLY A 20 -2.01 -12.90 9.48
CA GLY A 20 -3.27 -12.39 8.94
C GLY A 20 -3.44 -10.88 9.15
N PHE A 21 -3.15 -10.39 10.35
CA PHE A 21 -3.31 -8.97 10.68
C PHE A 21 -2.33 -8.09 9.91
N ILE A 22 -1.05 -8.46 9.86
CA ILE A 22 -0.03 -7.66 9.15
C ILE A 22 -0.30 -7.67 7.64
N LEU A 23 -0.59 -8.84 7.07
CA LEU A 23 -0.87 -8.96 5.64
C LEU A 23 -2.10 -8.13 5.27
N LEU A 24 -3.21 -8.30 6.00
CA LEU A 24 -4.41 -7.50 5.75
C LEU A 24 -4.13 -6.01 5.90
N GLY A 25 -3.43 -5.59 6.95
CA GLY A 25 -3.02 -4.19 7.14
C GLY A 25 -2.22 -3.64 5.95
N SER A 26 -1.32 -4.45 5.37
CA SER A 26 -0.47 -4.04 4.25
C SER A 26 -1.19 -3.96 2.89
N ILE A 27 -2.29 -4.69 2.68
CA ILE A 27 -3.00 -4.76 1.39
C ILE A 27 -4.32 -3.99 1.38
N LEU A 28 -4.95 -3.81 2.53
CA LEU A 28 -6.25 -3.13 2.63
C LEU A 28 -6.23 -1.70 2.06
N PRO A 29 -5.13 -0.91 2.19
CA PRO A 29 -5.09 0.42 1.61
C PRO A 29 -5.33 0.42 0.08
N ASP A 30 -4.83 -0.59 -0.63
CA ASP A 30 -4.96 -0.73 -2.09
C ASP A 30 -6.39 -1.03 -2.56
N ILE A 31 -7.35 -1.27 -1.66
CA ILE A 31 -8.76 -1.47 -2.05
C ILE A 31 -9.31 -0.26 -2.81
N ASP A 32 -8.80 0.94 -2.53
CA ASP A 32 -9.23 2.13 -3.24
C ASP A 32 -8.84 2.13 -4.73
N HIS A 33 -7.77 1.41 -5.11
CA HIS A 33 -7.40 1.20 -6.50
C HIS A 33 -8.50 0.44 -7.23
N LEU A 34 -9.02 -0.63 -6.64
CA LEU A 34 -10.12 -1.40 -7.20
C LEU A 34 -11.36 -0.52 -7.35
N PHE A 35 -11.67 0.30 -6.34
CA PHE A 35 -12.77 1.25 -6.41
C PHE A 35 -12.60 2.23 -7.59
N VAL A 36 -11.39 2.78 -7.78
CA VAL A 36 -11.08 3.72 -8.87
C VAL A 36 -11.19 3.03 -10.24
N ILE A 37 -10.72 1.79 -10.38
CA ILE A 37 -10.84 0.98 -11.60
C ILE A 37 -12.31 0.79 -11.98
N LEU A 38 -13.14 0.37 -11.02
CA LEU A 38 -14.57 0.12 -11.22
C LEU A 38 -15.32 1.41 -11.53
N LYS A 39 -15.05 2.49 -10.79
CA LYS A 39 -15.66 3.82 -10.99
C LYS A 39 -15.38 4.36 -12.39
N ASN A 40 -14.16 4.19 -12.90
CA ASN A 40 -13.75 4.68 -14.21
C ASN A 40 -13.94 3.64 -15.34
N ARG A 41 -14.53 2.48 -15.04
CA ARG A 41 -14.83 1.40 -16.01
C ARG A 41 -13.59 0.93 -16.79
N ILE A 42 -12.43 0.85 -16.12
CA ILE A 42 -11.16 0.46 -16.75
C ILE A 42 -11.00 -1.07 -16.69
N PHE A 43 -11.57 -1.78 -17.66
CA PHE A 43 -11.60 -3.26 -17.61
C PHE A 43 -10.48 -3.97 -18.38
N SER A 44 -9.67 -3.24 -19.15
CA SER A 44 -8.56 -3.84 -19.90
C SER A 44 -7.28 -3.83 -19.07
N TRP A 45 -6.63 -4.99 -18.92
CA TRP A 45 -5.35 -5.11 -18.20
C TRP A 45 -4.30 -4.10 -18.68
N ARG A 46 -4.16 -3.92 -20.00
CA ARG A 46 -3.25 -2.92 -20.57
C ARG A 46 -3.61 -1.51 -20.14
N LYS A 47 -4.91 -1.18 -20.12
CA LYS A 47 -5.37 0.14 -19.67
C LYS A 47 -5.15 0.32 -18.17
N ILE A 48 -5.35 -0.71 -17.33
CA ILE A 48 -5.11 -0.65 -15.89
C ILE A 48 -3.64 -0.28 -15.63
N ILE A 49 -2.70 -0.98 -16.25
CA ILE A 49 -1.27 -0.69 -16.09
C ILE A 49 -0.92 0.71 -16.61
N ASP A 50 -1.40 1.10 -17.81
CA ASP A 50 -1.08 2.42 -18.37
C ASP A 50 -1.67 3.56 -17.52
N SER A 51 -2.88 3.38 -16.99
CA SER A 51 -3.55 4.40 -16.17
C SER A 51 -2.97 4.53 -14.76
N MET A 52 -2.53 3.44 -14.14
CA MET A 52 -1.76 3.49 -12.88
C MET A 52 -0.39 4.16 -13.09
N ARG A 53 0.26 3.91 -14.23
CA ARG A 53 1.57 4.50 -14.53
C ARG A 53 1.49 5.98 -14.89
N PHE A 54 0.41 6.41 -15.55
CA PHE A 54 0.25 7.75 -16.08
C PHE A 54 -1.01 8.44 -15.54
N GLU A 55 -1.19 8.47 -14.23
CA GLU A 55 -2.34 9.08 -13.54
C GLU A 55 -2.73 10.46 -14.10
N ASN A 56 -1.74 11.34 -14.30
CA ASN A 56 -1.95 12.69 -14.84
C ASN A 56 -2.54 12.69 -16.26
N ARG A 57 -2.18 11.72 -17.12
CA ARG A 57 -2.74 11.57 -18.48
C ARG A 57 -4.23 11.23 -18.41
N TYR A 58 -4.60 10.37 -17.47
CA TYR A 58 -5.97 9.89 -17.31
C TYR A 58 -6.83 10.81 -16.42
N LYS A 59 -6.21 11.78 -15.72
CA LYS A 59 -6.86 12.64 -14.72
C LYS A 59 -7.55 11.83 -13.62
N ILE A 60 -6.95 10.70 -13.26
CA ILE A 60 -7.43 9.76 -12.25
C ILE A 60 -6.31 9.59 -11.22
N SER A 61 -6.66 9.61 -9.94
CA SER A 61 -5.75 9.25 -8.86
C SER A 61 -6.21 7.93 -8.25
N TYR A 62 -5.32 6.95 -8.19
CA TYR A 62 -5.60 5.62 -7.66
C TYR A 62 -5.55 5.61 -6.14
N LYS A 63 -4.75 6.48 -5.53
CA LYS A 63 -4.58 6.62 -4.09
C LYS A 63 -5.52 7.69 -3.55
N THR A 64 -6.61 7.26 -2.92
CA THR A 64 -7.57 8.18 -2.32
C THR A 64 -7.02 8.76 -1.02
N LYS A 65 -7.19 10.07 -0.83
CA LYS A 65 -6.75 10.79 0.40
C LYS A 65 -7.31 10.25 1.71
N TYR A 66 -8.39 9.46 1.66
CA TYR A 66 -9.01 8.90 2.87
C TYR A 66 -8.29 7.63 3.28
N VAL A 67 -8.14 6.68 2.36
CA VAL A 67 -7.54 5.37 2.64
C VAL A 67 -6.02 5.48 2.69
N HIS A 68 -5.38 6.20 1.76
CA HIS A 68 -3.93 6.41 1.77
C HIS A 68 -3.52 7.59 2.69
N SER A 69 -3.95 7.54 3.94
CA SER A 69 -3.59 8.53 4.97
C SER A 69 -3.45 7.90 6.34
N LEU A 70 -2.69 8.55 7.23
CA LEU A 70 -2.57 8.15 8.63
C LEU A 70 -3.93 8.18 9.34
N PHE A 71 -4.79 9.14 8.98
CA PHE A 71 -6.16 9.20 9.48
C PHE A 71 -6.98 7.97 9.06
N GLY A 72 -6.86 7.55 7.79
CA GLY A 72 -7.43 6.31 7.29
C GLY A 72 -6.93 5.09 8.06
N ALA A 73 -5.61 5.01 8.27
CA ALA A 73 -4.98 3.95 9.04
C ALA A 73 -5.56 3.84 10.45
N VAL A 74 -5.70 4.97 11.16
CA VAL A 74 -6.29 5.02 12.50
C VAL A 74 -7.74 4.58 12.50
N ILE A 75 -8.59 5.14 11.63
CA ILE A 75 -10.02 4.82 11.57
C ILE A 75 -10.23 3.33 11.27
N ILE A 76 -9.53 2.82 10.26
CA ILE A 76 -9.72 1.44 9.81
C ILE A 76 -9.16 0.43 10.81
N SER A 77 -8.07 0.77 11.52
CA SER A 77 -7.49 -0.11 12.54
C SER A 77 -8.27 -0.10 13.85
N THR A 78 -9.04 0.97 14.14
CA THR A 78 -9.79 1.11 15.40
C THR A 78 -10.77 -0.05 15.66
N PRO A 79 -11.60 -0.48 14.70
CA PRO A 79 -12.42 -1.68 14.87
C PRO A 79 -11.60 -2.93 15.20
N VAL A 80 -10.46 -3.14 14.54
CA VAL A 80 -9.60 -4.31 14.77
C VAL A 80 -9.03 -4.27 16.19
N LEU A 81 -8.52 -3.11 16.62
CA LEU A 81 -8.00 -2.87 17.97
C LEU A 81 -9.04 -3.15 19.06
N PHE A 82 -10.32 -2.94 18.79
CA PHE A 82 -11.40 -3.20 19.76
C PHE A 82 -11.66 -4.70 19.98
N PHE A 83 -11.48 -5.54 18.94
CA PHE A 83 -11.70 -6.98 19.04
C PHE A 83 -10.44 -7.75 19.46
N ASP A 84 -9.28 -7.32 18.97
CA ASP A 84 -7.98 -7.88 19.32
C ASP A 84 -6.97 -6.73 19.37
N PHE A 85 -6.59 -6.31 20.56
CA PHE A 85 -5.67 -5.20 20.74
C PHE A 85 -4.30 -5.48 20.09
N THR A 86 -3.75 -6.67 20.30
CA THR A 86 -2.44 -7.03 19.77
C THR A 86 -2.50 -7.18 18.25
N GLY A 87 -3.50 -7.92 17.75
CA GLY A 87 -3.76 -8.06 16.31
C GLY A 87 -3.99 -6.70 15.63
N GLY A 88 -4.75 -5.80 16.27
CA GLY A 88 -4.99 -4.45 15.80
C GLY A 88 -3.73 -3.58 15.71
N LEU A 89 -2.79 -3.71 16.66
CA LEU A 89 -1.50 -3.03 16.58
C LEU A 89 -0.67 -3.54 15.40
N TYR A 90 -0.65 -4.85 15.16
CA TYR A 90 0.04 -5.44 14.01
C TYR A 90 -0.63 -5.08 12.68
N PHE A 91 -1.95 -5.01 12.65
CA PHE A 91 -2.72 -4.52 11.50
C PHE A 91 -2.37 -3.06 11.20
N PHE A 92 -2.40 -2.18 12.22
CA PHE A 92 -2.02 -0.78 12.08
C PHE A 92 -0.56 -0.62 11.63
N THR A 93 0.33 -1.49 12.11
CA THR A 93 1.73 -1.52 11.68
C THR A 93 1.86 -1.88 10.20
N GLY A 94 1.17 -2.94 9.74
CA GLY A 94 1.13 -3.31 8.32
C GLY A 94 0.60 -2.18 7.43
N TYR A 95 -0.46 -1.50 7.89
CA TYR A 95 -1.03 -0.34 7.22
C TYR A 95 -0.04 0.84 7.17
N SER A 96 0.60 1.15 8.29
CA SER A 96 1.56 2.25 8.35
C SER A 96 2.77 2.00 7.45
N LEU A 97 3.25 0.76 7.40
CA LEU A 97 4.32 0.37 6.48
C LEU A 97 3.92 0.49 5.03
N HIS A 98 2.67 0.16 4.69
CA HIS A 98 2.13 0.42 3.36
C HIS A 98 2.31 1.90 2.99
N LEU A 99 1.86 2.82 3.86
CA LEU A 99 1.98 4.26 3.63
C LEU A 99 3.45 4.72 3.52
N ILE A 100 4.34 4.14 4.31
CA ILE A 100 5.78 4.45 4.28
C ILE A 100 6.41 4.02 2.94
N ILE A 101 6.09 2.83 2.44
CA ILE A 101 6.59 2.34 1.15
C ILE A 101 6.14 3.28 0.04
N ASP A 102 4.85 3.61 0.06
CA ASP A 102 4.25 4.50 -0.91
C ASP A 102 4.82 5.92 -0.87
N TRP A 103 5.44 6.33 0.24
CA TRP A 103 6.03 7.67 0.36
C TRP A 103 7.04 7.91 -0.75
N VAL A 104 7.79 6.87 -1.12
CA VAL A 104 8.88 6.97 -2.07
C VAL A 104 8.37 7.18 -3.51
N ASP A 105 7.12 6.80 -3.81
CA ASP A 105 6.54 6.93 -5.14
C ASP A 105 6.33 8.40 -5.57
N ILE A 106 6.52 8.67 -6.86
CA ILE A 106 6.50 10.01 -7.48
C ILE A 106 5.11 10.68 -7.54
N ASP A 107 4.03 9.95 -7.27
CA ASP A 107 2.67 10.50 -7.27
C ASP A 107 2.39 11.35 -6.01
N ASN A 108 1.52 12.34 -6.19
CA ASN A 108 1.15 13.29 -5.13
C ASN A 108 0.18 12.66 -4.14
N LYS A 109 0.50 12.70 -2.86
CA LYS A 109 -0.27 12.04 -1.80
C LYS A 109 -0.58 12.97 -0.64
N GLN A 110 -1.67 12.71 0.07
CA GLN A 110 -2.08 13.45 1.25
C GLN A 110 -2.04 12.58 2.51
N TYR A 111 -0.84 12.14 2.92
CA TYR A 111 -0.67 11.25 4.07
C TYR A 111 -1.23 11.79 5.38
N LEU A 112 -1.18 13.11 5.55
CA LEU A 112 -1.66 13.80 6.74
C LEU A 112 -3.08 14.34 6.56
N TYR A 113 -3.91 13.74 5.69
CA TYR A 113 -5.34 14.07 5.66
C TYR A 113 -5.92 13.98 7.09
N PRO A 114 -6.77 14.94 7.54
CA PRO A 114 -7.45 16.00 6.80
C PRO A 114 -6.67 17.32 6.62
N PHE A 115 -5.41 17.43 7.06
CA PHE A 115 -4.62 18.68 6.98
C PHE A 115 -4.24 19.11 5.54
N LYS A 116 -4.59 18.31 4.52
CA LYS A 116 -4.39 18.58 3.08
C LYS A 116 -2.94 18.84 2.64
N ILE A 117 -1.95 18.51 3.48
CA ILE A 117 -0.52 18.62 3.15
C ILE A 117 -0.20 17.56 2.08
N THR A 118 0.43 18.00 0.99
CA THR A 118 0.82 17.13 -0.13
C THR A 118 2.28 16.72 -0.04
N PHE A 119 2.55 15.44 -0.23
CA PHE A 119 3.88 14.85 -0.32
C PHE A 119 4.08 14.25 -1.71
N GLN A 120 5.29 14.37 -2.23
CA GLN A 120 5.68 13.78 -3.50
C GLN A 120 7.03 13.09 -3.33
N GLY A 121 7.09 11.81 -3.68
CA GLY A 121 8.33 11.06 -3.71
C GLY A 121 9.10 11.26 -5.00
N VAL A 122 10.08 10.40 -5.24
CA VAL A 122 11.02 10.50 -6.37
C VAL A 122 11.05 9.26 -7.25
N LEU A 123 10.50 8.14 -6.79
CA LEU A 123 10.58 6.85 -7.47
C LEU A 123 9.46 6.75 -8.52
N PRO A 124 9.79 6.63 -9.81
CA PRO A 124 8.75 6.48 -10.83
C PRO A 124 8.13 5.09 -10.77
N ILE A 125 6.80 5.05 -10.93
CA ILE A 125 6.03 3.80 -10.96
C ILE A 125 6.42 2.96 -12.18
N SER A 126 6.62 1.66 -11.96
CA SER A 126 7.14 0.67 -12.92
C SER A 126 8.52 1.04 -13.50
N SER A 127 9.35 1.74 -12.73
CA SER A 127 10.75 2.01 -13.11
C SER A 127 11.63 0.77 -12.91
N LYS A 128 12.80 0.75 -13.58
CA LYS A 128 13.82 -0.29 -13.34
C LYS A 128 14.24 -0.33 -11.87
N THR A 129 14.31 0.84 -11.22
CA THR A 129 14.65 0.97 -9.80
C THR A 129 13.60 0.30 -8.91
N GLU A 130 12.30 0.49 -9.18
CA GLU A 130 11.22 -0.19 -8.46
C GLU A 130 11.29 -1.71 -8.65
N ILE A 131 11.58 -2.18 -9.87
CA ILE A 131 11.71 -3.62 -10.15
C ILE A 131 12.85 -4.22 -9.32
N VAL A 132 14.03 -3.58 -9.32
CA VAL A 132 15.19 -4.05 -8.53
C VAL A 132 14.88 -4.06 -7.04
N PHE A 133 14.24 -2.99 -6.53
CA PHE A 133 13.83 -2.91 -5.13
C PHE A 133 12.82 -4.01 -4.76
N THR A 134 11.82 -4.24 -5.60
CA THR A 134 10.80 -5.29 -5.39
C THR A 134 11.43 -6.68 -5.42
N LEU A 135 12.40 -6.91 -6.31
CA LEU A 135 13.14 -8.18 -6.37
C LEU A 135 13.97 -8.41 -5.10
N ALA A 136 14.64 -7.36 -4.59
CA ALA A 136 15.37 -7.45 -3.33
C ALA A 136 14.44 -7.79 -2.15
N LEU A 137 13.27 -7.12 -2.06
CA LEU A 137 12.25 -7.47 -1.07
C LEU A 137 11.75 -8.90 -1.21
N PHE A 138 11.57 -9.38 -2.44
CA PHE A 138 11.15 -10.76 -2.70
C PHE A 138 12.17 -11.78 -2.18
N VAL A 139 13.47 -11.54 -2.38
CA VAL A 139 14.52 -12.40 -1.81
C VAL A 139 14.45 -12.41 -0.28
N LEU A 140 14.27 -11.25 0.36
CA LEU A 140 14.12 -11.16 1.82
C LEU A 140 12.88 -11.93 2.31
N MET A 141 11.78 -11.83 1.59
CA MET A 141 10.56 -12.59 1.88
C MET A 141 10.83 -14.08 1.85
N VAL A 142 11.47 -14.59 0.80
CA VAL A 142 11.83 -16.01 0.68
C VAL A 142 12.72 -16.45 1.84
N LEU A 143 13.76 -15.67 2.16
CA LEU A 143 14.67 -15.96 3.28
C LEU A 143 13.95 -16.00 4.64
N SER A 144 12.87 -15.23 4.80
CA SER A 144 12.10 -15.25 6.05
C SER A 144 11.47 -16.61 6.36
N PHE A 145 11.18 -17.44 5.35
CA PHE A 145 10.59 -18.78 5.51
C PHE A 145 11.61 -19.88 5.85
N TYR A 146 12.90 -19.59 5.75
CA TYR A 146 13.97 -20.55 6.08
C TYR A 146 14.54 -20.36 7.50
N ARG A 147 13.95 -19.46 8.28
CA ARG A 147 14.25 -19.27 9.70
C ARG A 147 13.21 -19.97 10.55
#